data_AF-A0A1M2YZK9-F1
#
_entry.id   AF-A0A1M2YZK9-F1
#
_cell.length_a   1.000
_cell.length_b   1.000
_cell.length_c   1.000
_cell.angle_alpha   90.00
_cell.angle_beta   90.00
_cell.angle_gamma   90.00
#
_symmetry.space_group_name_H-M   'P 1'
#
loop_
_entity.id
_entity.type
_entity.pdbx_description
1 polymer ?
#
loop_
_entity_poly.entity_id
_entity_poly.type
_entity_poly.pdbx_seq_one_letter_code
_entity_poly.pdbx_strand_id
1 'polypeptide(L)' 'MEDRSLSRLIELAKGVHMNEEQRNAQRNSFVYGNTKIENSDVTRELVEEISRRVPRRTDHD' A
#
# COMPACT_ATOMS: atom_id res chain seq x y z
N MET A 1 -26.23 0.11 -16.56
CA MET A 1 -25.97 1.37 -15.84
C MET A 1 -25.06 1.06 -14.66
N GLU A 2 -23.79 0.75 -14.91
CA GLU A 2 -22.80 0.45 -13.84
C GLU A 2 -21.43 1.07 -14.17
N ASP A 3 -21.11 1.20 -15.47
CA ASP A 3 -19.84 1.75 -15.97
C ASP A 3 -19.56 3.22 -15.57
N ARG A 4 -20.59 4.09 -15.54
CA ARG A 4 -20.41 5.51 -15.18
C ARG A 4 -19.93 5.73 -13.74
N SER A 5 -20.13 4.75 -12.85
CA SER A 5 -19.69 4.84 -11.46
C SER A 5 -18.20 4.57 -11.31
N LEU A 6 -17.68 3.52 -11.97
CA LEU A 6 -16.28 3.16 -11.92
C LEU A 6 -15.40 4.19 -12.64
N SER A 7 -15.79 4.63 -13.85
CA SER A 7 -15.01 5.66 -14.57
C SER A 7 -14.90 6.94 -13.74
N ARG A 8 -15.97 7.33 -13.04
CA ARG A 8 -15.96 8.50 -12.15
C ARG A 8 -15.02 8.32 -10.96
N LEU A 9 -14.99 7.14 -10.34
CA LEU A 9 -14.07 6.85 -9.24
C LEU A 9 -12.61 6.85 -9.71
N ILE A 10 -12.34 6.34 -10.91
CA ILE A 10 -10.99 6.38 -11.52
C ILE A 10 -10.55 7.83 -11.73
N GLU A 11 -11.40 8.68 -12.31
CA GLU A 11 -11.06 10.09 -12.52
C GLU A 11 -10.78 10.83 -11.21
N LEU A 12 -11.55 10.54 -10.15
CA LEU A 12 -11.29 11.10 -8.82
C LEU A 12 -9.97 10.60 -8.23
N ALA A 13 -9.67 9.31 -8.37
CA ALA A 13 -8.46 8.70 -7.82
C ALA A 13 -7.17 9.23 -8.48
N LYS A 14 -7.20 9.58 -9.78
CA LYS A 14 -6.05 10.16 -10.50
C LYS A 14 -5.54 11.46 -9.88
N GLY A 15 -6.41 12.26 -9.28
CA GLY A 15 -6.05 13.53 -8.64
C GLY A 15 -5.52 13.39 -7.21
N VAL A 16 -5.50 12.17 -6.65
CA VAL A 16 -5.07 11.95 -5.26
C VAL A 16 -3.55 11.94 -5.19
N HIS A 17 -2.98 12.97 -4.59
CA HIS A 17 -1.57 13.02 -4.25
C HIS A 17 -1.35 12.55 -2.81
N MET A 18 -0.83 11.33 -2.66
CA MET A 18 -0.46 10.83 -1.35
C MET A 18 0.78 11.54 -0.80
N ASN A 19 0.80 11.81 0.50
CA ASN A 19 2.03 12.16 1.20
C ASN A 19 2.87 10.89 1.47
N GLU A 20 4.04 11.04 2.07
CA GLU A 20 4.95 9.92 2.34
C GLU A 20 4.36 8.89 3.31
N GLU A 21 3.69 9.36 4.37
CA GLU A 21 3.03 8.51 5.36
C GLU A 21 1.93 7.67 4.72
N GLN A 22 1.07 8.29 3.90
CA GLN A 22 0.00 7.63 3.16
C GLN A 22 0.55 6.58 2.17
N ARG A 23 1.63 6.92 1.44
CA ARG A 23 2.34 5.95 0.58
C ARG A 23 2.88 4.78 1.39
N ASN A 24 3.40 5.02 2.59
CA ASN A 24 3.94 3.96 3.43
C ASN A 24 2.84 3.06 3.99
N ALA A 25 1.73 3.65 4.45
CA ALA A 25 0.54 2.92 4.89
C ALA A 25 -0.03 2.05 3.76
N GLN A 26 -0.15 2.60 2.55
CA GLN A 26 -0.59 1.84 1.38
C GLN A 26 0.37 0.67 1.10
N ARG A 27 1.69 0.92 1.07
CA ARG A 27 2.70 -0.14 0.89
C ARG A 27 2.57 -1.25 1.93
N ASN A 28 2.45 -0.89 3.21
CA ASN A 28 2.31 -1.86 4.30
C ASN A 28 1.02 -2.69 4.16
N SER A 29 -0.07 -2.07 3.72
CA SER A 29 -1.33 -2.77 3.45
C SER A 29 -1.17 -3.83 2.37
N PHE A 30 -0.46 -3.52 1.28
CA PHE A 30 -0.18 -4.50 0.22
C PHE A 30 0.73 -5.63 0.70
N VAL A 31 1.81 -5.31 1.42
CA VAL A 31 2.71 -6.33 1.97
C VAL A 31 1.92 -7.27 2.89
N TYR A 32 1.19 -6.72 3.86
CA TYR A 32 0.39 -7.51 4.78
C TYR A 32 -0.64 -8.38 4.04
N GLY A 33 -1.38 -7.81 3.09
CA GLY A 33 -2.37 -8.56 2.31
C GLY A 33 -1.74 -9.76 1.60
N ASN A 34 -0.63 -9.55 0.91
CA ASN A 34 0.08 -10.62 0.20
C ASN A 34 0.64 -11.67 1.17
N THR A 35 1.33 -11.24 2.23
CA THR A 35 1.98 -12.17 3.16
C THR A 35 1.00 -12.94 4.03
N LYS A 36 -0.14 -12.34 4.39
CA LYS A 36 -1.16 -12.97 5.24
C LYS A 36 -1.87 -14.12 4.53
N ILE A 37 -2.02 -14.02 3.21
CA ILE A 37 -2.57 -15.09 2.37
C ILE A 37 -1.69 -16.34 2.47
N GLU A 38 -0.37 -16.17 2.45
CA GLU A 38 0.60 -17.27 2.46
C GLU A 38 0.97 -17.74 3.87
N ASN A 39 0.92 -16.86 4.87
CA ASN A 39 1.33 -17.16 6.24
C ASN A 39 0.45 -16.42 7.27
N SER A 40 -0.32 -17.20 8.04
CA SER A 40 -1.21 -16.68 9.07
C SER A 40 -0.49 -16.04 10.26
N ASP A 41 0.78 -16.33 10.48
CA ASP A 41 1.55 -15.80 11.62
C ASP A 41 2.08 -14.39 11.33
N VAL A 42 2.06 -13.96 10.07
CA VAL A 42 2.39 -12.57 9.72
C VAL A 42 1.26 -11.66 10.21
N THR A 43 1.61 -10.73 11.09
CA THR A 43 0.70 -9.71 11.62
C THR A 43 0.93 -8.36 10.94
N ARG A 44 -0.05 -7.46 11.05
CA ARG A 44 0.07 -6.11 10.50
C ARG A 44 1.14 -5.31 11.24
N GLU A 45 1.20 -5.49 12.54
CA GLU A 45 2.16 -4.85 13.44
C GLU A 45 3.59 -5.25 13.07
N LEU A 46 3.82 -6.52 12.74
CA LEU A 46 5.11 -7.04 12.28
C LEU A 46 5.54 -6.37 10.96
N VAL A 47 4.63 -6.27 9.99
CA VAL A 47 4.90 -5.61 8.70
C VAL A 47 5.26 -4.13 8.90
N GLU A 48 4.52 -3.42 9.75
CA GLU A 48 4.78 -2.01 10.06
C GLU A 48 6.11 -1.82 10.79
N GLU A 49 6.47 -2.71 11.71
CA GLU A 49 7.76 -2.71 12.42
C GLU A 49 8.93 -2.89 11.46
N ILE A 50 8.85 -3.85 10.55
CA ILE A 50 9.88 -4.09 9.52
C ILE A 50 9.96 -2.89 8.58
N SER A 51 8.81 -2.34 8.16
CA SER A 51 8.73 -1.16 7.28
C SER A 51 9.43 0.07 7.84
N ARG A 52 9.46 0.25 9.17
CA ARG A 52 10.21 1.31 9.86
C ARG A 52 11.72 1.04 9.92
N ARG A 53 12.14 -0.22 9.92
CA ARG A 53 13.55 -0.64 10.06
C ARG A 53 14.29 -0.73 8.74
N VAL A 54 13.59 -1.05 7.66
CA VAL A 54 14.19 -1.21 6.33
C VAL A 54 13.93 0.08 5.54
N PRO A 55 14.94 0.94 5.36
CA PRO A 55 14.80 2.10 4.47
C PRO A 55 14.41 1.60 3.08
N ARG A 56 13.61 2.37 2.35
CA ARG A 56 13.46 2.10 0.92
C ARG A 56 14.86 2.16 0.31
N ARG A 57 15.29 1.06 -0.32
CA ARG A 57 16.55 1.03 -1.07
C ARG A 57 16.45 2.14 -2.13
N THR A 58 17.25 3.20 -1.96
CA THR A 58 17.42 4.22 -2.99
C THR A 58 18.38 3.62 -4.01
N ASP A 59 17.84 2.86 -4.96
CA ASP A 59 18.63 2.32 -6.04
C ASP A 59 18.97 3.46 -7.02
N HIS A 60 20.12 4.08 -6.76
CA HIS A 60 20.92 4.75 -7.75
C HIS A 60 22.31 4.12 -7.68
N ASP A 61 22.49 3.06 -8.46
CA ASP A 61 23.75 2.59 -9.06
C ASP A 61 23.42 1.66 -10.23
#